data_AF-A0AA97BWW9-F1
#
_entry.id   AF-A0AA97BWW9-F1
#
_cell.length_a   1.000
_cell.length_b   1.000
_cell.length_c   1.000
_cell.angle_alpha   90.00
_cell.angle_beta   90.00
_cell.angle_gamma   90.00
#
_symmetry.space_group_name_H-M   'P 1'
#
loop_
_entity.id
_entity.type
_entity.pdbx_description
1 polymer ?
#
loop_
_entity_poly.entity_id
_entity_poly.type
_entity_poly.pdbx_seq_one_letter_code
_entity_poly.pdbx_strand_id
1 'polypeptide(L)'
;MFDDHASATGYADICIQIIVNDKTVGTTCSVNVPEIPVLPSCNVSVPLTISHGNVNSNNINGNIAKIDGNISCTGDMSATFQFLPENKIDLLDGVKSQLDVCVSGKCMSNNLVQADIKKNINLTFSVSSTLSSLGNPEPGSRVGNAILSVIIN
;
A
#
# COMPACT_ATOMS: atom_id res chain seq x y z
N MET A 1 32.65 -37.17 -30.35
CA MET A 1 33.10 -35.78 -30.14
C MET A 1 32.03 -35.16 -29.28
N PHE A 2 32.29 -35.03 -27.99
CA PHE A 2 31.33 -34.56 -27.00
C PHE A 2 31.57 -33.07 -26.79
N ASP A 3 30.60 -32.23 -27.16
CA ASP A 3 30.56 -30.81 -26.80
C ASP A 3 29.64 -30.66 -25.59
N ASP A 4 30.22 -30.73 -24.39
CA ASP A 4 29.56 -30.32 -23.15
C ASP A 4 29.84 -28.84 -22.92
N HIS A 5 28.95 -27.98 -23.43
CA HIS A 5 28.85 -26.59 -22.99
C HIS A 5 27.87 -26.48 -21.81
N ALA A 6 28.33 -26.85 -20.62
CA ALA A 6 27.68 -26.41 -19.38
C ALA A 6 28.14 -24.97 -19.08
N SER A 7 27.36 -24.00 -19.54
CA SER A 7 27.53 -22.58 -19.20
C SER A 7 27.15 -22.33 -17.74
N ALA A 8 27.98 -21.52 -17.08
CA ALA A 8 27.87 -21.08 -15.70
C ALA A 8 26.48 -20.52 -15.33
N THR A 9 25.88 -21.01 -14.22
CA THR A 9 25.21 -20.24 -13.13
C THR A 9 24.29 -21.08 -12.21
N GLY A 10 24.31 -22.42 -12.23
CA GLY A 10 23.58 -23.23 -11.26
C GLY A 10 24.37 -24.47 -10.85
N TYR A 11 24.59 -24.67 -9.54
CA TYR A 11 25.08 -25.96 -9.04
C TYR A 11 23.93 -26.96 -9.17
N ALA A 12 24.16 -28.08 -9.87
CA ALA A 12 23.23 -29.20 -9.86
C ALA A 12 23.31 -29.88 -8.48
N ASP A 13 22.21 -29.90 -7.73
CA ASP A 13 22.18 -30.48 -6.38
C ASP A 13 22.23 -32.01 -6.43
N ILE A 14 21.62 -32.63 -7.46
CA ILE A 14 21.60 -34.09 -7.65
C ILE A 14 21.56 -34.39 -9.15
N CYS A 15 22.49 -35.22 -9.62
CA CYS A 15 22.45 -35.81 -10.97
C CYS A 15 22.20 -37.32 -10.86
N ILE A 16 21.24 -37.82 -11.65
CA ILE A 16 20.94 -39.25 -11.78
C ILE A 16 21.56 -39.72 -13.09
N GLN A 17 22.43 -40.73 -12.98
CA GLN A 17 23.01 -41.44 -14.11
C GLN A 17 22.18 -42.69 -14.41
N ILE A 18 21.72 -42.85 -15.65
CA ILE A 18 20.92 -43.98 -16.09
C ILE A 18 21.84 -44.99 -16.78
N ILE A 19 21.90 -46.21 -16.24
CA ILE A 19 22.75 -47.30 -16.73
C ILE A 19 21.86 -48.47 -17.17
N VAL A 20 22.07 -48.97 -18.38
CA VAL A 20 21.41 -50.17 -18.92
C VAL A 20 22.49 -51.10 -19.46
N ASN A 21 22.53 -52.35 -18.99
CA ASN A 21 23.53 -53.36 -19.37
C ASN A 21 24.98 -52.83 -19.27
N ASP A 22 25.33 -52.26 -18.12
CA ASP A 22 26.64 -51.66 -17.83
C ASP A 22 27.06 -50.50 -18.76
N LYS A 23 26.13 -49.96 -19.56
CA LYS A 23 26.37 -48.79 -20.40
C LYS A 23 25.57 -47.60 -19.90
N THR A 24 26.24 -46.46 -19.77
CA THR A 24 25.56 -45.19 -19.47
C THR A 24 24.76 -44.76 -20.69
N VAL A 25 23.45 -44.63 -20.53
CA VAL A 25 22.52 -44.25 -21.62
C VAL A 25 22.01 -42.82 -21.49
N GLY A 26 22.23 -42.16 -20.35
CA GLY A 26 21.91 -40.76 -20.15
C GLY A 26 22.18 -40.29 -18.74
N THR A 27 22.25 -38.96 -18.57
CA THR A 27 22.36 -38.29 -17.29
C THR A 27 21.30 -37.20 -17.24
N THR A 28 20.57 -37.10 -16.13
CA THR A 28 19.65 -35.99 -15.87
C THR A 28 20.03 -35.33 -14.54
N CYS A 29 20.00 -34.01 -14.50
CA CYS A 29 20.41 -33.23 -13.33
C CYS A 29 19.26 -32.33 -12.88
N SER A 30 19.02 -32.30 -11.57
CA SER A 30 18.16 -31.30 -10.94
C SER A 30 19.02 -30.09 -10.57
N VAL A 31 18.71 -28.94 -11.15
CA VAL A 31 19.27 -27.65 -10.74
C VAL A 31 18.31 -26.99 -9.78
N ASN A 32 18.75 -26.84 -8.54
CA ASN A 32 18.06 -26.03 -7.55
C ASN A 32 18.61 -24.61 -7.70
N VAL A 33 17.87 -23.74 -8.37
CA VAL A 33 18.26 -22.34 -8.48
C VAL A 33 17.86 -21.68 -7.16
N PRO A 34 18.80 -21.20 -6.34
CA PRO A 34 18.44 -20.46 -5.14
C PRO A 34 17.65 -19.23 -5.59
N GLU A 35 16.41 -19.06 -5.13
CA GLU A 35 15.70 -17.82 -5.35
C GLU A 35 16.55 -16.68 -4.78
N ILE A 36 16.96 -15.75 -5.65
CA ILE A 36 17.65 -14.53 -5.20
C ILE A 36 16.66 -13.82 -4.27
N PRO A 37 17.00 -13.53 -3.00
CA PRO A 37 16.09 -12.85 -2.09
C PRO A 37 15.77 -11.48 -2.66
N VAL A 38 14.57 -11.32 -3.22
CA VAL A 38 14.10 -10.02 -3.69
C VAL A 38 13.65 -9.27 -2.45
N LEU A 39 14.28 -8.12 -2.18
CA LEU A 39 13.82 -7.26 -1.10
C LEU A 39 12.35 -6.89 -1.36
N PRO A 40 11.48 -7.06 -0.37
CA PRO A 40 10.08 -6.77 -0.54
C PRO A 40 9.88 -5.28 -0.87
N SER A 41 9.07 -5.01 -1.88
CA SER A 41 8.79 -3.67 -2.40
C SER A 41 7.29 -3.43 -2.40
N CYS A 42 6.87 -2.19 -2.20
CA CYS A 42 5.46 -1.83 -2.15
C CYS A 42 5.13 -0.70 -3.13
N ASN A 43 3.92 -0.76 -3.70
CA ASN A 43 3.32 0.29 -4.50
C ASN A 43 2.11 0.85 -3.74
N VAL A 44 2.03 2.18 -3.63
CA VAL A 44 0.95 2.91 -2.98
C VAL A 44 0.25 3.78 -4.02
N SER A 45 -1.07 3.64 -4.15
CA SER A 45 -1.89 4.42 -5.08
C SER A 45 -3.09 5.01 -4.34
N VAL A 46 -3.21 6.34 -4.36
CA VAL A 46 -4.34 7.07 -3.77
C VAL A 46 -4.55 8.39 -4.51
N PRO A 47 -5.80 8.84 -4.74
CA PRO A 47 -6.05 10.19 -5.23
C PRO A 47 -5.47 11.26 -4.28
N LEU A 48 -4.98 12.37 -4.83
CA LEU A 48 -4.38 13.45 -4.04
C LEU A 48 -5.39 14.53 -3.62
N THR A 49 -6.67 14.36 -3.94
CA THR A 49 -7.70 15.37 -3.72
C THR A 49 -8.98 14.76 -3.18
N ILE A 50 -9.47 15.31 -2.07
CA ILE A 50 -10.78 15.01 -1.50
C ILE A 50 -11.67 16.23 -1.76
N SER A 51 -12.73 16.06 -2.55
CA SER A 51 -13.65 17.15 -2.88
C SER A 51 -14.98 16.98 -2.16
N HIS A 52 -15.42 18.04 -1.48
CA HIS A 52 -16.74 18.14 -0.87
C HIS A 52 -17.82 18.66 -1.84
N GLY A 53 -17.43 19.12 -3.03
CA GLY A 53 -18.34 19.76 -3.98
C GLY A 53 -18.99 21.03 -3.41
N ASN A 54 -20.24 21.28 -3.80
CA ASN A 54 -21.00 22.44 -3.33
C ASN A 54 -21.68 22.13 -1.99
N VAL A 55 -21.26 22.84 -0.95
CA VAL A 55 -21.76 22.72 0.41
C VAL A 55 -22.40 24.06 0.81
N ASN A 56 -23.49 24.01 1.56
CA ASN A 56 -24.20 25.19 2.07
C ASN A 56 -24.23 25.20 3.61
N SER A 57 -24.68 26.31 4.19
CA SER A 57 -24.72 26.48 5.65
C SER A 57 -25.52 25.40 6.38
N ASN A 58 -26.52 24.80 5.73
CA ASN A 58 -27.41 23.82 6.36
C ASN A 58 -26.81 22.41 6.37
N ASN A 59 -25.84 22.12 5.50
CA ASN A 59 -25.28 20.78 5.34
C ASN A 59 -23.76 20.71 5.53
N ILE A 60 -23.10 21.80 5.94
CA ILE A 60 -21.64 21.82 6.16
C ILE A 60 -21.22 20.97 7.36
N ASN A 61 -21.97 21.01 8.46
CA ASN A 61 -21.64 20.28 9.67
C ASN A 61 -21.90 18.78 9.47
N GLY A 62 -20.85 17.98 9.52
CA GLY A 62 -20.93 16.54 9.28
C GLY A 62 -20.94 16.17 7.79
N ASN A 63 -20.64 17.09 6.88
CA ASN A 63 -20.45 16.75 5.47
C ASN A 63 -19.20 15.89 5.31
N ILE A 64 -19.35 14.67 4.80
CA ILE A 64 -18.25 13.73 4.62
C ILE A 64 -17.95 13.56 3.13
N ALA A 65 -16.68 13.71 2.78
CA ALA A 65 -16.13 13.30 1.49
C ALA A 65 -15.07 12.22 1.71
N LYS A 66 -14.95 11.28 0.77
CA LYS A 66 -14.12 10.09 0.91
C LYS A 66 -13.38 9.79 -0.39
N ILE A 67 -12.13 9.36 -0.27
CA ILE A 67 -11.36 8.72 -1.33
C ILE A 67 -10.85 7.36 -0.86
N ASP A 68 -10.65 6.45 -1.81
CA ASP A 68 -10.10 5.13 -1.54
C ASP A 68 -8.69 5.02 -2.13
N GLY A 69 -7.82 4.32 -1.43
CA GLY A 69 -6.45 4.03 -1.82
C GLY A 69 -6.13 2.55 -1.69
N ASN A 70 -5.02 2.14 -2.31
CA ASN A 70 -4.51 0.78 -2.22
C ASN A 70 -3.00 0.74 -1.99
N ILE A 71 -2.56 -0.31 -1.30
CA ILE A 71 -1.16 -0.67 -1.14
C ILE A 71 -1.00 -2.12 -1.57
N SER A 72 -0.01 -2.41 -2.40
CA SER A 72 0.35 -3.77 -2.80
C SER A 72 1.84 -4.00 -2.58
N CYS A 73 2.21 -5.14 -2.01
CA CYS A 73 3.60 -5.47 -1.68
C CYS A 73 3.99 -6.85 -2.22
N THR A 74 5.26 -7.01 -2.60
CA THR A 74 5.83 -8.29 -3.07
C THR A 74 6.24 -9.24 -1.93
N GLY A 75 6.10 -8.79 -0.68
CA GLY A 75 6.27 -9.59 0.54
C GLY A 75 5.28 -9.19 1.62
N ASP A 76 5.23 -9.98 2.70
CA ASP A 76 4.45 -9.64 3.89
C ASP A 76 5.09 -8.43 4.58
N MET A 77 4.27 -7.45 4.92
CA MET A 77 4.66 -6.12 5.39
C MET A 77 3.65 -5.60 6.41
N SER A 78 4.01 -4.51 7.10
CA SER A 78 3.12 -3.74 7.96
C SER A 78 3.07 -2.28 7.48
N ALA A 79 1.91 -1.64 7.55
CA ALA A 79 1.74 -0.23 7.23
C ALA A 79 1.20 0.54 8.43
N THR A 80 1.80 1.69 8.72
CA THR A 80 1.32 2.68 9.69
C THR A 80 0.93 3.95 8.96
N PHE A 81 -0.29 4.41 9.21
CA PHE A 81 -0.85 5.64 8.63
C PHE A 81 -0.97 6.70 9.72
N GLN A 82 -0.57 7.93 9.41
CA GLN A 82 -0.62 9.08 10.32
C GLN A 82 -0.70 10.39 9.54
N PHE A 83 -1.48 11.37 10.01
CA PHE A 83 -1.40 12.73 9.48
C PHE A 83 -0.37 13.58 10.20
N LEU A 84 0.33 14.43 9.46
CA LEU A 84 1.33 15.37 10.00
C LEU A 84 0.92 16.83 9.75
N PRO A 85 0.99 17.72 10.76
CA PRO A 85 1.27 17.42 12.17
C PRO A 85 0.08 16.80 12.91
N GLU A 86 -1.14 17.03 12.42
CA GLU A 86 -2.39 16.56 13.00
C GLU A 86 -3.41 16.21 11.90
N ASN A 87 -4.47 15.50 12.26
CA ASN A 87 -5.53 15.12 11.33
C ASN A 87 -6.65 16.17 11.21
N LYS A 88 -6.35 17.43 11.50
CA LYS A 88 -7.31 18.53 11.46
C LYS A 88 -6.74 19.68 10.66
N ILE A 89 -7.52 20.20 9.72
CA ILE A 89 -7.14 21.33 8.88
C ILE A 89 -8.08 22.50 9.18
N ASP A 90 -7.50 23.69 9.38
CA ASP A 90 -8.25 24.94 9.35
C ASP A 90 -8.41 25.39 7.89
N LEU A 91 -9.66 25.53 7.45
CA LEU A 91 -10.03 25.97 6.10
C LEU A 91 -10.42 27.46 6.09
N LEU A 92 -9.98 28.21 7.10
CA LEU A 92 -10.26 29.63 7.35
C LEU A 92 -11.72 29.92 7.71
N ASP A 93 -12.01 31.15 8.13
CA ASP A 93 -13.34 31.70 8.45
C ASP A 93 -14.26 30.74 9.22
N GLY A 94 -13.71 30.05 10.22
CA GLY A 94 -14.46 29.17 11.11
C GLY A 94 -14.81 27.81 10.55
N VAL A 95 -14.38 27.45 9.33
CA VAL A 95 -14.58 26.12 8.73
C VAL A 95 -13.36 25.24 8.96
N LYS A 96 -13.58 24.01 9.39
CA LYS A 96 -12.53 23.02 9.70
C LYS A 96 -12.85 21.70 9.04
N SER A 97 -11.81 21.00 8.60
CA SER A 97 -11.88 19.62 8.14
C SER A 97 -11.21 18.69 9.15
N GLN A 98 -11.92 17.64 9.55
CA GLN A 98 -11.38 16.52 10.32
C GLN A 98 -11.12 15.35 9.38
N LEU A 99 -9.88 14.88 9.35
CA LEU A 99 -9.45 13.77 8.52
C LEU A 99 -9.44 12.46 9.31
N ASP A 100 -9.82 11.37 8.64
CA ASP A 100 -9.73 10.01 9.17
C ASP A 100 -9.20 9.04 8.11
N VAL A 101 -8.54 7.96 8.55
CA VAL A 101 -8.08 6.86 7.70
C VAL A 101 -8.66 5.57 8.25
N CYS A 102 -9.41 4.85 7.42
CA CYS A 102 -9.92 3.53 7.77
C CYS A 102 -9.28 2.45 6.90
N VAL A 103 -8.75 1.41 7.53
CA VAL A 103 -8.10 0.27 6.90
C VAL A 103 -8.75 -1.00 7.43
N SER A 104 -9.25 -1.86 6.54
CA SER A 104 -9.87 -3.15 6.92
C SER A 104 -10.95 -3.03 8.03
N GLY A 105 -11.75 -1.95 7.99
CA GLY A 105 -12.81 -1.68 8.96
C GLY A 105 -12.34 -1.05 10.29
N LYS A 106 -11.04 -0.82 10.48
CA LYS A 106 -10.49 -0.09 11.62
C LYS A 106 -10.14 1.34 11.19
N CYS A 107 -10.74 2.33 11.85
CA CYS A 107 -10.42 3.74 11.64
C CYS A 107 -9.36 4.21 12.63
N MET A 108 -8.80 5.40 12.39
CA MET A 108 -7.74 5.91 13.25
C MET A 108 -8.24 6.13 14.67
N SER A 109 -7.33 5.90 15.61
CA SER A 109 -7.45 6.34 17.00
C SER A 109 -6.20 7.13 17.32
N ASN A 110 -6.34 8.31 17.94
CA ASN A 110 -5.22 9.20 18.25
C ASN A 110 -4.31 9.51 17.03
N ASN A 111 -4.91 9.79 15.85
CA ASN A 111 -4.18 10.14 14.62
C ASN A 111 -3.25 9.03 14.08
N LEU A 112 -3.56 7.76 14.37
CA LEU A 112 -2.78 6.63 13.90
C LEU A 112 -3.66 5.40 13.61
N VAL A 113 -3.34 4.65 12.54
CA VAL A 113 -3.90 3.31 12.29
C VAL A 113 -2.83 2.41 11.67
N GLN A 114 -2.86 1.13 12.02
CA GLN A 114 -1.93 0.12 11.53
C GLN A 114 -2.67 -1.05 10.89
N ALA A 115 -2.06 -1.64 9.87
CA ALA A 115 -2.56 -2.84 9.22
C ALA A 115 -1.42 -3.69 8.65
N ASP A 116 -1.63 -5.01 8.64
CA ASP A 116 -0.76 -5.95 7.95
C ASP A 116 -1.09 -5.97 6.45
N ILE A 117 -0.06 -6.05 5.62
CA ILE A 117 -0.15 -6.26 4.19
C ILE A 117 0.36 -7.67 3.90
N LYS A 118 -0.48 -8.49 3.28
CA LYS A 118 -0.09 -9.83 2.85
C LYS A 118 0.52 -9.78 1.45
N LYS A 119 1.56 -10.60 1.23
CA LYS A 119 2.25 -10.72 -0.07
C LYS A 119 1.25 -10.89 -1.20
N ASN A 120 1.39 -10.06 -2.24
CA ASN A 120 0.56 -10.07 -3.44
C ASN A 120 -0.95 -9.87 -3.19
N ILE A 121 -1.33 -9.30 -2.03
CA ILE A 121 -2.72 -8.93 -1.71
C ILE A 121 -2.79 -7.42 -1.56
N ASN A 122 -3.81 -6.82 -2.18
CA ASN A 122 -4.05 -5.38 -2.06
C ASN A 122 -4.66 -5.05 -0.70
N LEU A 123 -3.93 -4.29 0.11
CA LEU A 123 -4.50 -3.61 1.27
C LEU A 123 -5.29 -2.40 0.77
N THR A 124 -6.59 -2.39 1.02
CA THR A 124 -7.45 -1.23 0.72
C THR A 124 -7.59 -0.37 1.97
N PHE A 125 -7.51 0.94 1.77
CA PHE A 125 -7.77 1.92 2.80
C PHE A 125 -8.62 3.05 2.24
N SER A 126 -9.17 3.84 3.13
CA SER A 126 -9.91 5.02 2.77
C SER A 126 -9.48 6.21 3.59
N VAL A 127 -9.50 7.37 2.96
CA VAL A 127 -9.28 8.66 3.61
C VAL A 127 -10.57 9.44 3.53
N SER A 128 -11.10 9.85 4.67
CA SER A 128 -12.28 10.69 4.75
C SER A 128 -11.93 12.07 5.30
N SER A 129 -12.70 13.06 4.87
CA SER A 129 -12.70 14.42 5.38
C SER A 129 -14.12 14.74 5.84
N THR A 130 -14.26 15.23 7.06
CA THR A 130 -15.53 15.67 7.64
C THR A 130 -15.49 17.15 7.93
N LEU A 131 -16.39 17.92 7.33
CA LEU A 131 -16.46 19.37 7.56
C LEU A 131 -17.20 19.70 8.85
N SER A 132 -16.78 20.81 9.45
CA SER A 132 -17.43 21.47 10.57
C SER A 132 -17.29 22.99 10.42
N SER A 133 -18.25 23.74 10.94
CA SER A 133 -18.27 25.20 10.89
C SER A 133 -18.68 25.79 12.23
N LEU A 134 -18.00 26.84 12.65
CA LEU A 134 -18.42 27.71 13.75
C LEU A 134 -19.42 28.75 13.21
N GLY A 135 -20.71 28.47 13.36
CA GLY A 135 -21.77 29.35 12.86
C GLY A 135 -21.96 29.24 11.35
N ASN A 136 -22.42 30.33 10.73
CA ASN A 136 -22.72 30.41 9.31
C ASN A 136 -21.51 31.00 8.56
N PRO A 137 -20.75 30.19 7.84
CA PRO A 137 -19.57 30.66 7.14
C PRO A 137 -19.98 31.48 5.92
N GLU A 138 -19.18 32.49 5.58
CA GLU A 138 -19.40 33.24 4.35
C GLU A 138 -19.22 32.34 3.12
N PRO A 139 -20.02 32.58 2.04
CA PRO A 139 -19.86 31.86 0.78
C PRO A 139 -18.47 32.09 0.17
N GLY A 140 -17.82 31.01 -0.28
CA GLY A 140 -16.51 31.10 -0.92
C GLY A 140 -15.88 29.74 -1.19
N SER A 141 -14.80 29.74 -1.97
CA SER A 141 -13.98 28.54 -2.19
C SER A 141 -12.99 28.37 -1.04
N ARG A 142 -12.83 27.14 -0.57
CA ARG A 142 -11.96 26.78 0.56
C ARG A 142 -11.08 25.61 0.17
N VAL A 143 -9.78 25.74 0.45
CA VAL A 143 -8.77 24.73 0.15
C VAL A 143 -7.87 24.57 1.37
N GLY A 144 -7.56 23.33 1.70
CA GLY A 144 -6.62 22.97 2.75
C GLY A 144 -5.69 21.86 2.28
N ASN A 145 -4.51 21.80 2.87
CA ASN A 145 -3.52 20.76 2.58
C ASN A 145 -3.27 19.93 3.84
N ALA A 146 -3.08 18.63 3.66
CA ALA A 146 -2.61 17.73 4.71
C ALA A 146 -1.56 16.78 4.15
N ILE A 147 -0.72 16.26 5.04
CA ILE A 147 0.29 15.26 4.72
C ILE A 147 -0.15 13.96 5.39
N LEU A 148 -0.46 12.94 4.58
CA LEU A 148 -0.62 11.57 5.04
C LEU A 148 0.73 10.85 4.95
N SER A 149 1.31 10.51 6.10
CA SER A 149 2.48 9.65 6.20
C SER A 149 2.05 8.20 6.19
N VAL A 150 2.63 7.40 5.30
CA VAL A 150 2.45 5.95 5.22
C VAL A 150 3.83 5.31 5.37
N ILE A 151 4.09 4.74 6.55
CA ILE A 151 5.36 4.07 6.87
C ILE A 151 5.16 2.57 6.69
N ILE A 152 5.97 1.96 5.83
CA ILE A 152 5.91 0.53 5.51
C ILE A 152 7.16 -0.16 6.05
N ASN A 153 6.99 -1.21 6.86
CA ASN A 153 8.07 -2.01 7.47
C ASN A 153 7.84 -3.51 7.31
#